data_AF-A0A946BW95-F1
#
_entry.id   AF-A0A946BW95-F1
#
_cell.length_a   1.000
_cell.length_b   1.000
_cell.length_c   1.000
_cell.angle_alpha   90.00
_cell.angle_beta   90.00
_cell.angle_gamma   90.00
#
_symmetry.space_group_name_H-M   'P 1'
#
loop_
_entity.id
_entity.type
_entity.pdbx_description
1 polymer ?
#
loop_
_entity_poly.entity_id
_entity_poly.type
_entity_poly.pdbx_seq_one_letter_code
_entity_poly.pdbx_strand_id
1 'polypeptide(L)'
;MNYTFSGRLCSEAISQDSELVQKHLQTLEQMVRIDSRSFGVNEFEGDRATPNDMREILECARDYLLGIGLSSVKINDSPSSGLLPILMAETFVSKAKPTVLFYAHLDKQPYMDDEHFLKWGGVPPTQLRWNADRSRAYGRGAADDLSGVVSIGLALDAVFRHLGMEVGKTSKEVLSRLPCNIKIIYETEEESGSHSLIDQIQENQEFFSGTDCVVITDVVNPAQGKPGLTTSLRGIL
;
A
#
# COMPACT_ATOMS: atom_id res chain seq x y z
N MET A 1 20.78 -4.27 23.00
CA MET A 1 20.04 -3.00 23.08
C MET A 1 18.58 -3.33 23.29
N ASN A 2 18.00 -2.98 24.44
CA ASN A 2 16.56 -3.09 24.65
C ASN A 2 15.91 -1.96 23.85
N TYR A 3 15.32 -2.28 22.69
CA TYR A 3 14.43 -1.37 21.99
C TYR A 3 13.12 -1.29 22.78
N THR A 4 13.11 -0.51 23.87
CA THR A 4 11.84 -0.02 24.40
C THR A 4 11.33 1.02 23.42
N PHE A 5 10.64 0.55 22.37
CA PHE A 5 9.62 1.36 21.70
C PHE A 5 8.67 1.76 22.83
N SER A 6 8.81 2.99 23.34
CA SER A 6 7.96 3.43 24.44
C SER A 6 6.52 3.37 23.95
N GLY A 7 5.64 2.66 24.65
CA GLY A 7 4.22 2.51 24.26
C GLY A 7 3.50 3.84 23.98
N ARG A 8 4.08 4.97 24.40
CA ARG A 8 3.64 6.33 24.06
C ARG A 8 3.60 6.62 22.56
N LEU A 9 4.52 6.08 21.75
CA LEU A 9 4.54 6.40 20.32
C LEU A 9 3.27 5.92 19.62
N CYS A 10 2.88 4.67 19.86
CA CYS A 10 1.70 4.09 19.24
C CYS A 10 0.41 4.70 19.81
N SER A 11 0.35 4.98 21.12
CA SER A 11 -0.87 5.49 21.75
C SER A 11 -1.13 6.98 21.50
N GLU A 12 -0.10 7.80 21.30
CA GLU A 12 -0.25 9.25 21.10
C GLU A 12 -0.21 9.67 19.62
N ALA A 13 0.58 8.99 18.78
CA ALA A 13 0.74 9.38 17.37
C ALA A 13 -0.25 8.66 16.43
N ILE A 14 -0.62 7.41 16.72
CA ILE A 14 -1.53 6.60 15.89
C ILE A 14 -2.89 6.52 16.58
N SER A 15 -3.61 7.64 16.58
CA SER A 15 -5.00 7.72 17.01
C SER A 15 -5.85 8.26 15.85
N GLN A 16 -7.12 7.88 15.79
CA GLN A 16 -7.99 8.21 14.66
C GLN A 16 -8.02 9.71 14.34
N ASP A 17 -7.98 10.57 15.37
CA ASP A 17 -8.05 12.02 15.22
C ASP A 17 -6.67 12.70 15.13
N SER A 18 -5.57 11.94 15.15
CA SER A 18 -4.24 12.53 15.04
C SER A 18 -3.99 13.11 13.65
N GLU A 19 -3.22 14.20 13.58
CA GLU A 19 -2.80 14.80 12.31
C GLU A 19 -2.09 13.78 11.41
N LEU A 20 -1.34 12.86 12.02
CA LEU A 20 -0.66 11.80 11.30
C LEU A 20 -1.67 10.88 10.60
N VAL A 21 -2.64 10.32 11.34
CA VAL A 21 -3.65 9.43 10.75
C VAL A 21 -4.49 10.17 9.71
N GLN A 22 -4.90 11.41 9.99
CA GLN A 22 -5.68 12.21 9.03
C GLN A 22 -4.90 12.48 7.72
N LYS A 23 -3.58 12.75 7.78
CA LYS A 23 -2.72 12.86 6.59
C LYS A 23 -2.78 11.58 5.75
N HIS A 24 -2.69 10.41 6.37
CA HIS A 24 -2.73 9.14 5.65
C HIS A 24 -4.12 8.79 5.09
N LEU A 25 -5.19 9.15 5.80
CA LEU A 25 -6.56 9.00 5.29
C LEU A 25 -6.85 9.93 4.11
N GLN A 26 -6.22 11.11 4.03
CA GLN A 26 -6.29 11.96 2.83
C GLN A 26 -5.62 11.30 1.62
N THR A 27 -4.49 10.63 1.81
CA THR A 27 -3.87 9.81 0.74
C THR A 27 -4.79 8.66 0.34
N LEU A 28 -5.43 7.97 1.28
CA LEU A 28 -6.42 6.93 0.97
C LEU A 28 -7.55 7.49 0.09
N GLU A 29 -8.09 8.66 0.44
CA GLU A 29 -9.13 9.31 -0.37
C GLU A 29 -8.64 9.65 -1.78
N GLN A 30 -7.41 10.15 -1.94
CA GLN A 30 -6.81 10.41 -3.25
C GLN A 30 -6.68 9.13 -4.06
N MET A 31 -6.13 8.07 -3.47
CA MET A 31 -5.95 6.78 -4.13
C MET A 31 -7.29 6.12 -4.51
N VAL A 32 -8.33 6.26 -3.68
CA VAL A 32 -9.67 5.72 -3.98
C VAL A 32 -10.28 6.38 -5.22
N ARG A 33 -10.01 7.67 -5.46
CA ARG A 33 -10.50 8.40 -6.65
C ARG A 33 -9.96 7.89 -7.98
N ILE A 34 -8.77 7.30 -7.98
CA ILE A 34 -8.09 6.84 -9.19
C ILE A 34 -8.71 5.51 -9.64
N ASP A 35 -9.07 5.38 -10.92
CA ASP A 35 -9.71 4.17 -11.43
C ASP A 35 -8.69 3.09 -11.85
N SER A 36 -8.01 2.51 -10.86
CA SER A 36 -6.93 1.54 -11.03
C SER A 36 -7.38 0.08 -11.17
N ARG A 37 -8.49 -0.21 -11.86
CA ARG A 37 -8.89 -1.61 -12.10
C ARG A 37 -7.91 -2.30 -13.07
N SER A 38 -7.37 -3.47 -12.70
CA SER A 38 -6.39 -4.25 -13.49
C SER A 38 -7.00 -4.98 -14.70
N PHE A 39 -8.32 -5.18 -14.66
CA PHE A 39 -9.15 -5.73 -15.75
C PHE A 39 -9.17 -4.83 -16.99
N GLY A 40 -9.52 -5.42 -18.14
CA GLY A 40 -9.65 -4.74 -19.42
C GLY A 40 -10.74 -3.65 -19.45
N VAL A 41 -10.96 -3.09 -20.64
CA VAL A 41 -12.05 -2.14 -20.92
C VAL A 41 -13.15 -2.92 -21.64
N ASN A 42 -14.41 -2.72 -21.26
CA ASN A 42 -15.57 -3.47 -21.77
C ASN A 42 -15.44 -5.00 -21.57
N GLU A 43 -14.81 -5.42 -20.47
CA GLU A 43 -14.62 -6.86 -20.22
C GLU A 43 -15.93 -7.55 -19.80
N PHE A 44 -16.88 -6.78 -19.26
CA PHE A 44 -18.22 -7.23 -18.88
C PHE A 44 -19.28 -6.14 -19.18
N GLU A 45 -20.55 -6.53 -19.20
CA GLU A 45 -21.66 -5.60 -19.41
C GLU A 45 -21.72 -4.56 -18.28
N GLY A 46 -21.73 -3.27 -18.64
CA GLY A 46 -21.70 -2.16 -17.66
C GLY A 46 -20.30 -1.83 -17.12
N ASP A 47 -19.24 -2.28 -17.80
CA ASP A 47 -17.87 -1.86 -17.56
C ASP A 47 -17.57 -0.49 -18.19
N ARG A 48 -16.44 0.11 -17.81
CA ARG A 48 -15.95 1.39 -18.32
C ARG A 48 -15.66 1.35 -19.82
N ALA A 49 -15.75 2.52 -20.45
CA ALA A 49 -15.35 2.75 -21.83
C ALA A 49 -13.95 3.40 -21.98
N THR A 50 -13.33 3.84 -20.89
CA THR A 50 -12.01 4.49 -20.88
C THR A 50 -10.91 3.57 -20.32
N PRO A 51 -9.65 3.72 -20.73
CA PRO A 51 -8.52 2.95 -20.19
C PRO A 51 -8.32 3.12 -18.67
N ASN A 52 -7.55 2.21 -18.07
CA ASN A 52 -7.19 2.28 -16.65
C ASN A 52 -6.19 3.41 -16.34
N ASP A 53 -6.28 3.95 -15.13
CA ASP A 53 -5.35 4.96 -14.63
C ASP A 53 -4.23 4.32 -13.79
N MET A 54 -3.69 3.18 -14.28
CA MET A 54 -2.71 2.41 -13.53
C MET A 54 -1.42 3.19 -13.25
N ARG A 55 -1.01 4.01 -14.22
CA ARG A 55 0.16 4.87 -14.03
C ARG A 55 -0.08 5.94 -12.97
N GLU A 56 -1.29 6.49 -12.90
CA GLU A 56 -1.64 7.53 -11.92
C GLU A 56 -1.57 6.99 -10.49
N ILE A 57 -2.10 5.79 -10.23
CA ILE A 57 -2.06 5.21 -8.87
C ILE A 57 -0.62 4.89 -8.44
N LEU A 58 0.23 4.44 -9.37
CA LEU A 58 1.65 4.20 -9.11
C LEU A 58 2.42 5.49 -8.81
N GLU A 59 2.14 6.57 -9.53
CA GLU A 59 2.73 7.88 -9.28
C GLU A 59 2.26 8.47 -7.96
N CYS A 60 0.97 8.33 -7.64
CA CYS A 60 0.41 8.70 -6.34
C CYS A 60 1.09 7.94 -5.20
N ALA A 61 1.25 6.61 -5.32
CA ALA A 61 1.94 5.79 -4.33
C ALA A 61 3.43 6.13 -4.21
N ARG A 62 4.10 6.44 -5.33
CA ARG A 62 5.50 6.89 -5.33
C ARG A 62 5.65 8.18 -4.54
N ASP A 63 4.84 9.18 -4.85
CA ASP A 63 4.92 10.50 -4.22
C ASP A 63 4.54 10.44 -2.74
N TYR A 64 3.59 9.57 -2.39
CA TYR A 64 3.24 9.25 -1.01
C TYR A 64 4.44 8.70 -0.22
N LEU A 65 5.13 7.67 -0.73
CA LEU A 65 6.29 7.07 -0.04
C LEU A 65 7.49 8.02 0.04
N LEU A 66 7.74 8.80 -1.02
CA LEU A 66 8.75 9.86 -0.99
C LEU A 66 8.42 10.92 0.07
N GLY A 67 7.13 11.30 0.17
CA GLY A 67 6.63 12.24 1.18
C GLY A 67 6.68 11.73 2.62
N ILE A 68 6.78 10.41 2.83
CA ILE A 68 7.07 9.80 4.13
C ILE A 68 8.58 9.86 4.46
N GLY A 69 9.44 9.85 3.43
CA GLY A 69 10.89 9.93 3.57
C GLY A 69 11.64 8.67 3.16
N LEU A 70 11.03 7.77 2.39
CA LEU A 70 11.76 6.68 1.75
C LEU A 70 12.78 7.23 0.75
N SER A 71 14.00 6.71 0.78
CA SER A 71 15.13 7.24 0.01
C SER A 71 15.15 6.81 -1.46
N SER A 72 14.55 5.68 -1.79
CA SER A 72 14.51 5.11 -3.14
C SER A 72 13.10 4.59 -3.39
N VAL A 73 12.41 5.14 -4.38
CA VAL A 73 11.08 4.70 -4.82
C VAL A 73 11.07 4.72 -6.34
N LYS A 74 10.87 3.57 -6.96
CA LYS A 74 10.91 3.37 -8.41
C LYS A 74 9.63 2.69 -8.87
N ILE A 75 9.01 3.23 -9.92
CA ILE A 75 8.06 2.47 -10.73
C ILE A 75 8.88 1.62 -11.69
N ASN A 76 8.77 0.30 -11.57
CA ASN A 76 9.49 -0.67 -12.36
C ASN A 76 8.59 -1.20 -13.48
N ASP A 77 8.76 -0.61 -14.65
CA ASP A 77 8.27 -1.21 -15.90
C ASP A 77 9.13 -2.44 -16.22
N SER A 78 8.50 -3.56 -16.56
CA SER A 78 9.24 -4.76 -16.99
C SER A 78 9.86 -4.52 -18.38
N PRO A 79 11.09 -5.01 -18.65
CA PRO A 79 11.62 -5.11 -20.00
C PRO A 79 10.82 -6.08 -20.89
N SER A 80 10.07 -7.02 -20.28
CA SER A 80 9.22 -7.99 -20.98
C SER A 80 7.89 -7.33 -21.37
N SER A 81 7.52 -7.45 -22.65
CA SER A 81 6.28 -6.86 -23.16
C SER A 81 5.06 -7.49 -22.53
N GLY A 82 4.11 -6.65 -22.09
CA GLY A 82 2.79 -7.08 -21.62
C GLY A 82 2.69 -7.31 -20.11
N LEU A 83 3.77 -7.14 -19.35
CA LEU A 83 3.71 -7.20 -17.89
C LEU A 83 3.29 -5.86 -17.30
N LEU A 84 2.47 -5.90 -16.25
CA LEU A 84 2.06 -4.70 -15.54
C LEU A 84 3.20 -4.18 -14.64
N PRO A 85 3.36 -2.85 -14.54
CA PRO A 85 4.43 -2.24 -13.74
C PRO A 85 4.18 -2.41 -12.25
N ILE A 86 5.25 -2.62 -11.48
CA ILE A 86 5.20 -2.64 -10.01
C ILE A 86 5.91 -1.42 -9.44
N LEU A 87 5.59 -1.02 -8.22
CA LEU A 87 6.39 -0.06 -7.46
C LEU A 87 7.34 -0.82 -6.55
N MET A 88 8.63 -0.43 -6.56
CA MET A 88 9.63 -0.93 -5.63
C MET A 88 10.21 0.24 -4.83
N ALA A 89 10.29 0.09 -3.51
CA ALA A 89 10.93 1.07 -2.64
C ALA A 89 11.93 0.43 -1.68
N GLU A 90 12.99 1.16 -1.33
CA GLU A 90 14.02 0.70 -0.42
C GLU A 90 14.55 1.81 0.50
N THR A 91 14.77 1.44 1.76
CA THR A 91 15.60 2.17 2.72
C THR A 91 16.63 1.20 3.31
N PHE A 92 17.86 1.29 2.82
CA PHE A 92 18.96 0.45 3.27
C PHE A 92 19.72 1.11 4.44
N VAL A 93 19.87 0.37 5.53
CA VAL A 93 20.57 0.81 6.75
C VAL A 93 21.95 0.17 6.82
N SER A 94 22.03 -1.17 6.83
CA SER A 94 23.30 -1.92 6.83
C SER A 94 23.08 -3.43 6.62
N LYS A 95 24.12 -4.14 6.15
CA LYS A 95 24.11 -5.60 6.01
C LYS A 95 24.00 -6.38 7.32
N ALA A 96 24.27 -5.73 8.47
CA ALA A 96 24.20 -6.36 9.78
C ALA A 96 22.78 -6.35 10.38
N LYS A 97 21.83 -5.70 9.72
CA LYS A 97 20.44 -5.60 10.16
C LYS A 97 19.54 -6.47 9.29
N PRO A 98 18.46 -7.03 9.86
CA PRO A 98 17.51 -7.78 9.06
C PRO A 98 16.80 -6.88 8.05
N THR A 99 16.30 -7.47 6.98
CA THR A 99 15.52 -6.81 5.93
C THR A 99 14.07 -7.28 5.98
N VAL A 100 13.15 -6.32 6.10
CA VAL A 100 11.71 -6.58 6.05
C VAL A 100 11.16 -6.07 4.72
N LEU A 101 10.50 -6.94 3.98
CA LEU A 101 9.78 -6.62 2.75
C LEU A 101 8.29 -6.48 3.07
N PHE A 102 7.71 -5.34 2.74
CA PHE A 102 6.27 -5.10 2.82
C PHE A 102 5.63 -5.26 1.44
N TYR A 103 4.46 -5.88 1.39
CA TYR A 103 3.66 -6.05 0.18
C TYR A 103 2.24 -5.52 0.40
N ALA A 104 1.72 -4.86 -0.64
CA ALA A 104 0.31 -4.53 -0.85
C ALA A 104 0.05 -4.44 -2.36
N HIS A 105 -1.20 -4.29 -2.79
CA HIS A 105 -1.54 -4.06 -4.20
C HIS A 105 -2.28 -2.73 -4.41
N LEU A 106 -2.20 -2.19 -5.62
CA LEU A 106 -2.80 -0.91 -6.01
C LEU A 106 -3.98 -1.07 -6.97
N ASP A 107 -4.13 -2.25 -7.55
CA ASP A 107 -5.28 -2.54 -8.39
C ASP A 107 -6.55 -2.75 -7.59
N LYS A 108 -7.67 -2.76 -8.30
CA LYS A 108 -9.00 -2.82 -7.71
C LYS A 108 -9.88 -3.77 -8.49
N GLN A 109 -10.68 -4.56 -7.78
CA GLN A 109 -11.83 -5.24 -8.39
C GLN A 109 -12.72 -4.26 -9.20
N PRO A 110 -13.36 -4.73 -10.28
CA PRO A 110 -14.36 -3.97 -10.99
C PRO A 110 -15.56 -3.57 -10.12
N TYR A 111 -16.32 -2.62 -10.64
CA TYR A 111 -17.63 -2.23 -10.14
C TYR A 111 -18.52 -1.91 -11.33
N MET A 112 -19.83 -2.15 -11.17
CA MET A 112 -20.81 -1.79 -12.19
C MET A 112 -20.88 -0.27 -12.29
N ASP A 113 -20.76 0.23 -13.51
CA ASP A 113 -20.91 1.64 -13.84
C ASP A 113 -22.23 1.85 -14.59
N ASP A 114 -23.34 1.84 -13.85
CA ASP A 114 -24.67 2.16 -14.37
C ASP A 114 -24.94 3.68 -14.38
N GLU A 115 -23.87 4.51 -14.26
CA GLU A 115 -23.83 5.97 -14.05
C GLU A 115 -24.59 6.49 -12.81
N HIS A 116 -25.54 5.71 -12.30
CA HIS A 116 -26.42 6.03 -11.17
C HIS A 116 -25.93 5.44 -9.86
N PHE A 117 -25.06 4.44 -9.90
CA PHE A 117 -24.47 3.74 -8.77
C PHE A 117 -25.49 3.37 -7.69
N LEU A 118 -26.66 2.85 -8.08
CA LEU A 118 -27.78 2.60 -7.16
C LEU A 118 -27.41 1.60 -6.06
N LYS A 119 -26.61 0.57 -6.40
CA LYS A 119 -26.05 -0.39 -5.43
C LYS A 119 -25.08 0.26 -4.43
N TRP A 120 -24.55 1.43 -4.77
CA TRP A 120 -23.72 2.28 -3.93
C TRP A 120 -24.52 3.48 -3.38
N GLY A 121 -25.85 3.46 -3.44
CA GLY A 121 -26.69 4.53 -2.88
C GLY A 121 -26.52 5.86 -3.60
N GLY A 122 -26.25 5.86 -4.90
CA GLY A 122 -26.13 7.08 -5.70
C GLY A 122 -24.76 7.76 -5.64
N VAL A 123 -23.74 7.10 -5.06
CA VAL A 123 -22.39 7.65 -4.93
C VAL A 123 -21.40 6.81 -5.72
N PRO A 124 -20.54 7.42 -6.55
CA PRO A 124 -19.51 6.70 -7.29
C PRO A 124 -18.58 5.88 -6.37
N PRO A 125 -18.22 4.64 -6.73
CA PRO A 125 -17.29 3.81 -5.95
C PRO A 125 -15.89 4.44 -5.80
N THR A 126 -15.51 5.34 -6.70
CA THR A 126 -14.29 6.16 -6.65
C THR A 126 -14.37 7.32 -5.67
N GLN A 127 -15.50 7.53 -5.01
CA GLN A 127 -15.64 8.53 -3.94
C GLN A 127 -15.58 7.85 -2.57
N LEU A 128 -14.50 8.11 -1.82
CA LEU A 128 -14.42 7.68 -0.42
C LEU A 128 -15.44 8.45 0.41
N ARG A 129 -16.27 7.72 1.15
CA ARG A 129 -17.25 8.30 2.09
C ARG A 129 -17.21 7.57 3.42
N TRP A 130 -17.68 8.24 4.46
CA TRP A 130 -17.73 7.69 5.81
C TRP A 130 -19.17 7.55 6.28
N ASN A 131 -19.44 6.59 7.16
CA ASN A 131 -20.69 6.61 7.94
C ASN A 131 -20.70 7.78 8.95
N ALA A 132 -21.86 8.02 9.56
CA ALA A 132 -22.11 9.19 10.41
C ALA A 132 -21.14 9.33 11.60
N ASP A 133 -20.74 8.21 12.21
CA ASP A 133 -19.80 8.18 13.35
C ASP A 133 -18.34 8.01 12.93
N ARG A 134 -18.06 8.01 11.62
CA ARG A 134 -16.73 7.79 11.02
C ARG A 134 -16.06 6.48 11.43
N SER A 135 -16.81 5.46 11.85
CA SER A 135 -16.26 4.14 12.15
C SER A 135 -16.01 3.28 10.90
N ARG A 136 -16.58 3.65 9.75
CA ARG A 136 -16.50 2.88 8.49
C ARG A 136 -16.34 3.79 7.30
N ALA A 137 -15.37 3.47 6.45
CA ALA A 137 -15.19 4.07 5.14
C ALA A 137 -15.74 3.16 4.04
N TYR A 138 -16.29 3.75 2.99
CA TYR A 138 -16.82 3.07 1.81
C TYR A 138 -16.20 3.69 0.57
N GLY A 139 -15.66 2.85 -0.29
CA GLY A 139 -15.06 3.19 -1.57
C GLY A 139 -14.42 1.94 -2.16
N ARG A 140 -14.44 1.77 -3.48
CA ARG A 140 -13.73 0.66 -4.12
C ARG A 140 -12.22 0.84 -3.90
N GLY A 141 -11.55 -0.24 -3.51
CA GLY A 141 -10.14 -0.21 -3.16
C GLY A 141 -9.86 0.17 -1.70
N ALA A 142 -10.83 0.78 -1.00
CA ALA A 142 -10.57 1.42 0.29
C ALA A 142 -10.10 0.44 1.38
N ALA A 143 -10.64 -0.79 1.38
CA ALA A 143 -10.23 -1.85 2.28
C ALA A 143 -9.19 -2.80 1.64
N ASP A 144 -9.33 -3.04 0.34
CA ASP A 144 -8.65 -4.08 -0.44
C ASP A 144 -8.05 -3.44 -1.70
N ASP A 145 -6.73 -3.15 -1.74
CA ASP A 145 -5.79 -3.15 -0.60
C ASP A 145 -5.13 -1.78 -0.37
N LEU A 146 -5.81 -0.69 -0.75
CA LEU A 146 -5.31 0.65 -0.43
C LEU A 146 -5.20 0.87 1.10
N SER A 147 -5.96 0.10 1.90
CA SER A 147 -5.81 0.10 3.35
C SER A 147 -4.45 -0.46 3.80
N GLY A 148 -3.95 -1.52 3.15
CA GLY A 148 -2.61 -2.05 3.36
C GLY A 148 -1.54 -1.04 3.01
N VAL A 149 -1.66 -0.41 1.84
CA VAL A 149 -0.75 0.66 1.36
C VAL A 149 -0.61 1.78 2.39
N VAL A 150 -1.73 2.33 2.87
CA VAL A 150 -1.68 3.44 3.85
C VAL A 150 -1.31 2.97 5.25
N SER A 151 -1.60 1.72 5.64
CA SER A 151 -1.21 1.17 6.93
C SER A 151 0.30 0.98 7.03
N ILE A 152 0.92 0.43 5.97
CA ILE A 152 2.38 0.32 5.85
C ILE A 152 3.01 1.71 5.93
N GLY A 153 2.55 2.65 5.10
CA GLY A 153 3.14 3.98 5.07
C GLY A 153 2.91 4.79 6.36
N LEU A 154 1.76 4.64 7.03
CA LEU A 154 1.50 5.22 8.35
C LEU A 154 2.45 4.70 9.42
N ALA A 155 2.67 3.39 9.46
CA ALA A 155 3.60 2.78 10.41
C ALA A 155 5.03 3.28 10.19
N LEU A 156 5.46 3.38 8.92
CA LEU A 156 6.77 3.92 8.56
C LEU A 156 6.91 5.41 8.90
N ASP A 157 5.91 6.26 8.59
CA ASP A 157 5.94 7.70 8.94
C ASP A 157 6.05 7.88 10.45
N ALA A 158 5.27 7.12 11.24
CA ALA A 158 5.34 7.15 12.70
C ALA A 158 6.75 6.79 13.22
N VAL A 159 7.35 5.71 12.69
CA VAL A 159 8.70 5.26 13.08
C VAL A 159 9.76 6.28 12.67
N PHE A 160 9.69 6.81 11.44
CA PHE A 160 10.64 7.78 10.91
C PHE A 160 10.63 9.05 11.75
N ARG A 161 9.45 9.61 12.04
CA ARG A 161 9.31 10.78 12.92
C ARG A 161 9.83 10.52 14.32
N HIS A 162 9.57 9.35 14.90
CA HIS A 162 10.09 9.00 16.22
C HIS A 162 11.61 9.02 16.27
N LEU A 163 12.24 8.50 15.22
CA LEU A 163 13.69 8.45 15.12
C LEU A 163 14.30 9.80 14.75
N GLY A 164 13.48 10.80 14.36
CA GLY A 164 13.93 12.10 13.89
C GLY A 164 14.43 12.05 12.44
N MET A 165 13.94 11.12 11.65
CA MET A 165 14.19 11.08 10.21
C MET A 165 13.37 12.16 9.53
N GLU A 166 14.04 12.98 8.72
CA GLU A 166 13.44 14.05 7.94
C GLU A 166 13.74 13.82 6.46
N VAL A 167 12.74 14.10 5.61
CA VAL A 167 12.84 14.02 4.15
C VAL A 167 14.01 14.88 3.68
N GLY A 168 14.95 14.26 2.97
CA GLY A 168 16.14 14.94 2.42
C GLY A 168 17.20 15.38 3.44
N LYS A 169 17.01 15.14 4.74
CA LYS A 169 17.92 15.60 5.82
C LYS A 169 18.36 14.52 6.80
N THR A 170 17.92 13.28 6.59
CA THR A 170 18.26 12.16 7.47
C THR A 170 19.77 11.87 7.42
N SER A 171 20.46 12.04 8.54
CA SER A 171 21.88 11.72 8.66
C SER A 171 22.11 10.20 8.73
N LYS A 172 23.33 9.74 8.41
CA LYS A 172 23.70 8.32 8.58
C LYS A 172 23.54 7.84 10.03
N GLU A 173 23.80 8.71 11.00
CA GLU A 173 23.63 8.41 12.42
C GLU A 173 22.16 8.17 12.78
N VAL A 174 21.26 9.04 12.33
CA VAL A 174 19.81 8.88 12.53
C VAL A 174 19.30 7.63 11.81
N LEU A 175 19.68 7.43 10.55
CA LEU A 175 19.31 6.25 9.76
C LEU A 175 19.75 4.95 10.44
N SER A 176 20.94 4.94 11.05
CA SER A 176 21.49 3.79 11.78
C SER A 176 20.67 3.39 13.01
N ARG A 177 19.68 4.19 13.43
CA ARG A 177 18.77 3.86 14.52
C ARG A 177 17.60 2.96 14.09
N LEU A 178 17.25 2.93 12.79
CA LEU A 178 16.23 2.02 12.27
C LEU A 178 16.60 0.56 12.53
N PRO A 179 15.73 -0.29 13.07
CA PRO A 179 16.10 -1.64 13.49
C PRO A 179 16.33 -2.61 12.32
N CYS A 180 15.84 -2.29 11.12
CA CYS A 180 15.90 -3.13 9.92
C CYS A 180 16.14 -2.29 8.66
N ASN A 181 16.57 -2.96 7.58
CA ASN A 181 16.38 -2.46 6.23
C ASN A 181 14.91 -2.62 5.84
N ILE A 182 14.38 -1.70 5.04
CA ILE A 182 12.99 -1.71 4.59
C ILE A 182 12.98 -1.87 3.08
N LYS A 183 12.18 -2.81 2.59
CA LYS A 183 11.81 -2.95 1.18
C LYS A 183 10.29 -2.91 1.08
N ILE A 184 9.76 -2.35 0.00
CA ILE A 184 8.32 -2.35 -0.29
C ILE A 184 8.14 -2.76 -1.74
N ILE A 185 7.16 -3.63 -2.00
CA ILE A 185 6.58 -3.80 -3.32
C ILE A 185 5.10 -3.47 -3.28
N TYR A 186 4.66 -2.67 -4.24
CA TYR A 186 3.25 -2.56 -4.57
C TYR A 186 3.02 -3.06 -5.98
N GLU A 187 2.23 -4.12 -6.13
CA GLU A 187 1.87 -4.63 -7.44
C GLU A 187 0.56 -4.03 -7.94
N THR A 188 0.19 -4.38 -9.18
CA THR A 188 -0.90 -3.76 -9.94
C THR A 188 -1.75 -4.80 -10.68
N GLU A 189 -1.64 -6.06 -10.30
CA GLU A 189 -2.31 -7.18 -10.97
C GLU A 189 -2.86 -8.23 -9.98
N GLU A 190 -2.91 -7.97 -8.67
CA GLU A 190 -3.32 -8.97 -7.67
C GLU A 190 -4.74 -9.49 -7.96
N GLU A 191 -5.64 -8.56 -8.24
CA GLU A 191 -7.06 -8.82 -8.44
C GLU A 191 -7.32 -9.58 -9.76
N SER A 192 -6.32 -9.59 -10.65
CA SER A 192 -6.30 -10.28 -11.94
C SER A 192 -5.35 -11.49 -11.96
N GLY A 193 -4.83 -11.92 -10.80
CA GLY A 193 -4.07 -13.16 -10.63
C GLY A 193 -2.55 -13.04 -10.57
N SER A 194 -1.99 -11.83 -10.45
CA SER A 194 -0.55 -11.55 -10.30
C SER A 194 0.35 -12.22 -11.35
N HIS A 195 -0.13 -12.37 -12.59
CA HIS A 195 0.59 -13.10 -13.65
C HIS A 195 2.02 -12.57 -13.89
N SER A 196 2.21 -11.26 -13.72
CA SER A 196 3.48 -10.55 -13.92
C SER A 196 4.43 -10.66 -12.72
N LEU A 197 3.92 -11.00 -11.52
CA LEU A 197 4.70 -10.87 -10.29
C LEU A 197 5.90 -11.82 -10.24
N ILE A 198 5.72 -13.06 -10.71
CA ILE A 198 6.81 -14.05 -10.73
C ILE A 198 7.96 -13.56 -11.62
N ASP A 199 7.64 -13.04 -12.81
CA ASP A 199 8.63 -12.53 -13.74
C ASP A 199 9.32 -11.28 -13.17
N GLN A 200 8.57 -10.36 -12.57
CA GLN A 200 9.12 -9.19 -11.89
C GLN A 200 10.10 -9.59 -10.76
N ILE A 201 9.81 -10.66 -10.01
CA ILE A 201 10.72 -11.18 -8.98
C ILE A 201 11.99 -11.74 -9.61
N GLN A 202 11.87 -12.47 -10.73
CA GLN A 202 13.02 -13.05 -11.45
C GLN A 202 13.90 -11.97 -12.08
N GLU A 203 13.30 -10.92 -12.63
CA GLU A 203 14.00 -9.79 -13.26
C GLU A 203 14.70 -8.89 -12.24
N ASN A 204 14.20 -8.84 -11.00
CA ASN A 204 14.71 -7.95 -9.93
C ASN A 204 15.30 -8.73 -8.74
N GLN A 205 15.92 -9.90 -8.97
CA GLN A 205 16.45 -10.76 -7.89
C GLN A 205 17.38 -10.04 -6.90
N GLU A 206 18.17 -9.07 -7.37
CA GLU A 206 19.04 -8.27 -6.49
C GLU A 206 18.22 -7.48 -5.46
N PHE A 207 17.11 -6.87 -5.90
CA PHE A 207 16.20 -6.16 -5.00
C PHE A 207 15.57 -7.11 -3.98
N PHE A 208 15.20 -8.33 -4.34
CA PHE A 208 14.59 -9.27 -3.38
C PHE A 208 15.61 -9.98 -2.48
N SER A 209 16.89 -9.97 -2.85
CA SER A 209 17.96 -10.66 -2.11
C SER A 209 18.10 -10.18 -0.66
N GLY A 210 18.43 -11.12 0.23
CA GLY A 210 18.66 -10.81 1.66
C GLY A 210 17.42 -10.33 2.42
N THR A 211 16.21 -10.64 1.93
CA THR A 211 14.96 -10.43 2.66
C THR A 211 14.82 -11.50 3.74
N ASP A 212 14.70 -11.08 5.00
CA ASP A 212 14.56 -12.00 6.15
C ASP A 212 13.11 -12.26 6.53
N CYS A 213 12.21 -11.31 6.22
CA CYS A 213 10.79 -11.41 6.54
C CYS A 213 9.96 -10.67 5.51
N VAL A 214 8.79 -11.22 5.17
CA VAL A 214 7.78 -10.58 4.33
C VAL A 214 6.54 -10.32 5.17
N VAL A 215 6.01 -9.10 5.08
CA VAL A 215 4.77 -8.66 5.76
C VAL A 215 3.75 -8.28 4.68
N ILE A 216 2.60 -8.94 4.72
CA ILE A 216 1.46 -8.69 3.84
C ILE A 216 0.29 -8.21 4.72
N THR A 217 -0.33 -7.11 4.34
CA THR A 217 -1.46 -6.51 5.08
C THR A 217 -2.81 -6.68 4.37
N ASP A 218 -2.89 -7.67 3.48
CA ASP A 218 -4.03 -7.89 2.58
C ASP A 218 -4.91 -9.08 3.03
N VAL A 219 -5.32 -9.07 4.30
CA VAL A 219 -6.20 -10.09 4.85
C VAL A 219 -7.14 -9.48 5.88
N VAL A 220 -8.34 -10.06 5.98
CA VAL A 220 -9.33 -9.62 6.96
C VAL A 220 -9.05 -10.15 8.36
N ASN A 221 -9.39 -9.33 9.35
CA ASN A 221 -9.45 -9.77 10.74
C ASN A 221 -10.61 -10.76 10.97
N PRO A 222 -10.49 -11.69 11.94
CA PRO A 222 -11.56 -12.64 12.26
C PRO A 222 -12.85 -11.95 12.77
N ALA A 223 -12.73 -10.76 13.38
CA ALA A 223 -13.86 -9.91 13.75
C ALA A 223 -13.40 -8.46 13.94
N GLN A 224 -14.34 -7.50 13.89
CA GLN A 224 -14.08 -6.10 14.23
C GLN A 224 -13.48 -5.99 15.64
N GLY A 225 -12.36 -5.26 15.76
CA GLY A 225 -11.65 -5.08 17.03
C GLY A 225 -10.87 -6.30 17.54
N LYS A 226 -10.86 -7.42 16.81
CA LYS A 226 -10.07 -8.60 17.13
C LYS A 226 -8.99 -8.81 16.07
N PRO A 227 -7.71 -8.47 16.35
CA PRO A 227 -6.65 -8.68 15.37
C PRO A 227 -6.47 -10.16 15.07
N GLY A 228 -6.21 -10.48 13.80
CA GLY A 228 -5.85 -11.82 13.34
C GLY A 228 -4.38 -11.91 12.93
N LEU A 229 -3.82 -13.12 13.03
CA LEU A 229 -2.60 -13.48 12.34
C LEU A 229 -2.94 -14.66 11.41
N THR A 230 -2.95 -14.40 10.11
CA THR A 230 -3.23 -15.43 9.11
C THR A 230 -2.03 -16.36 8.98
N THR A 231 -2.25 -17.66 9.20
CA THR A 231 -1.19 -18.69 9.11
C THR A 231 -1.18 -19.42 7.77
N SER A 232 -2.26 -19.32 6.99
CA SER A 232 -2.40 -20.00 5.70
C SER A 232 -3.51 -19.36 4.87
N LEU A 233 -3.34 -19.37 3.55
CA LEU A 233 -4.37 -19.04 2.56
C LEU A 233 -4.73 -20.30 1.75
N ARG A 234 -5.94 -20.33 1.19
CA ARG A 234 -6.33 -21.36 0.21
C ARG A 234 -5.81 -20.97 -1.18
N GLY A 235 -5.56 -21.96 -2.03
CA GLY A 235 -5.40 -21.71 -3.46
C GLY A 235 -6.74 -21.47 -4.15
N ILE A 236 -6.67 -20.93 -5.38
CA ILE A 236 -7.79 -20.73 -6.30
C ILE A 236 -7.43 -21.36 -7.66
N LEU A 237 -8.42 -21.95 -8.33
CA LEU A 237 -8.31 -22.58 -9.66
C LEU A 237 -9.39 -22.00 -10.58
#